data_AF-A0A0N4YKP1-F1
#
_entry.id   AF-A0A0N4YKP1-F1
#
_cell.length_a   1.000
_cell.length_b   1.000
_cell.length_c   1.000
_cell.angle_alpha   90.00
_cell.angle_beta   90.00
_cell.angle_gamma   90.00
#
_symmetry.space_group_name_H-M   'P 1'
#
loop_
_entity.id
_entity.type
_entity.pdbx_description
1 polymer ?
#
loop_
_entity_poly.entity_id
_entity_poly.type
_entity_poly.pdbx_seq_one_letter_code
_entity_poly.pdbx_strand_id
1 'polypeptide(L)'
;MAPAVAKDLGRIILLRASDNDRRSAGETLSVVNEILEQDVKVAKAFLTRFLRSTVRGGQRGQATIIQNATESLGTPNAEVGLTEQAVTQYGLNCLRNADPEVRTIGKKLILDVYASGKRDVVFKLVSDEERMNRHPLLSSILDEMLLLNTTQQTRGASSTSQQSSSSKRPSTKSVRISNDLPKRNGDAQSSCQYCNTTIESADHGTLEKHWQNSCPLFTKCNDCNQVIMVSSLATHRRSECRSRNNYRTCPRCGESVERSMFHRHVGRKDCRPTASYAAKCPLCAAHISPDNDEQWRRHLTVQCKENPRRRTSYEAKRNTSEPLSRGSSM
;
A
#
# COMPACT_ATOMS: atom_id res chain seq x y z
N MET A 1 -30.18 -2.71 -8.96
CA MET A 1 -28.94 -2.47 -9.73
C MET A 1 -27.68 -2.93 -9.00
N ALA A 2 -27.40 -2.46 -7.77
CA ALA A 2 -26.15 -2.76 -7.07
C ALA A 2 -25.74 -4.26 -7.00
N PRO A 3 -26.65 -5.23 -6.70
CA PRO A 3 -26.27 -6.65 -6.70
C PRO A 3 -25.87 -7.22 -8.07
N ALA A 4 -26.48 -6.74 -9.15
CA ALA A 4 -26.14 -7.16 -10.50
C ALA A 4 -24.76 -6.61 -10.91
N VAL A 5 -24.52 -5.32 -10.63
CA VAL A 5 -23.21 -4.70 -10.88
C VAL A 5 -22.10 -5.39 -10.09
N ALA A 6 -22.34 -5.71 -8.81
CA ALA A 6 -21.38 -6.44 -7.99
C ALA A 6 -21.13 -7.88 -8.49
N LYS A 7 -22.16 -8.53 -9.04
CA LYS A 7 -22.04 -9.87 -9.65
C LYS A 7 -21.12 -9.83 -10.88
N ASP A 8 -21.33 -8.86 -11.76
CA ASP A 8 -20.66 -8.79 -13.06
C ASP A 8 -19.24 -8.23 -12.95
N LEU A 9 -19.05 -7.18 -12.14
CA LEU A 9 -17.75 -6.53 -11.98
C LEU A 9 -16.86 -7.16 -10.91
N GLY A 10 -17.45 -7.86 -9.93
CA GLY A 10 -16.71 -8.32 -8.74
C GLY A 10 -15.47 -9.15 -9.08
N ARG A 11 -15.57 -10.11 -10.01
CA ARG A 11 -14.42 -10.93 -10.41
C ARG A 11 -13.31 -10.11 -11.07
N ILE A 12 -13.70 -9.16 -11.93
CA ILE A 12 -12.75 -8.31 -12.67
C ILE A 12 -11.98 -7.43 -11.68
N ILE A 13 -12.69 -6.82 -10.74
CA ILE A 13 -12.10 -5.98 -9.68
C ILE A 13 -11.06 -6.77 -8.88
N LEU A 14 -11.40 -7.99 -8.43
CA LEU A 14 -10.48 -8.81 -7.62
C LEU A 14 -9.20 -9.19 -8.39
N LEU A 15 -9.32 -9.47 -9.69
CA LEU A 15 -8.17 -9.76 -10.54
C LEU A 15 -7.30 -8.51 -10.73
N ARG A 16 -7.91 -7.38 -11.10
CA ARG A 16 -7.22 -6.10 -11.33
C ARG A 16 -6.53 -5.56 -10.07
N ALA A 17 -7.16 -5.71 -8.91
CA ALA A 17 -6.56 -5.35 -7.63
C ALA A 17 -5.39 -6.28 -7.24
N SER A 18 -5.29 -7.46 -7.86
CA SER A 18 -4.21 -8.43 -7.59
C SER A 18 -3.07 -8.35 -8.60
N ASP A 19 -3.15 -7.46 -9.60
CA ASP A 19 -2.13 -7.29 -10.63
C ASP A 19 -0.72 -7.06 -10.07
N ASN A 20 0.27 -7.56 -10.82
CA ASN A 20 1.68 -7.32 -10.50
C ASN A 20 2.09 -5.86 -10.72
N ASP A 21 1.41 -5.16 -11.64
CA ASP A 21 1.57 -3.72 -11.82
C ASP A 21 0.89 -2.98 -10.67
N ARG A 22 1.70 -2.42 -9.77
CA ARG A 22 1.21 -1.87 -8.50
C ARG A 22 0.38 -0.61 -8.70
N ARG A 23 0.56 0.09 -9.81
CA ARG A 23 -0.25 1.26 -10.17
C ARG A 23 -1.65 0.88 -10.57
N SER A 24 -1.76 -0.03 -11.55
CA SER A 24 -3.03 -0.60 -11.98
C SER A 24 -3.82 -1.14 -10.78
N ALA A 25 -3.15 -1.91 -9.93
CA ALA A 25 -3.75 -2.43 -8.71
C ALA A 25 -4.13 -1.30 -7.73
N GLY A 26 -3.24 -0.32 -7.53
CA GLY A 26 -3.47 0.82 -6.63
C GLY A 26 -4.62 1.73 -7.06
N GLU A 27 -4.75 2.04 -8.35
CA GLU A 27 -5.89 2.79 -8.89
C GLU A 27 -7.18 2.02 -8.71
N THR A 28 -7.17 0.70 -8.99
CA THR A 28 -8.32 -0.17 -8.76
C THR A 28 -8.74 -0.14 -7.29
N LEU A 29 -7.79 -0.28 -6.37
CA LEU A 29 -8.05 -0.24 -4.93
C LEU A 29 -8.59 1.12 -4.49
N SER A 30 -8.04 2.22 -4.99
CA SER A 30 -8.50 3.58 -4.68
C SER A 30 -9.95 3.78 -5.12
N VAL A 31 -10.28 3.42 -6.37
CA VAL A 31 -11.63 3.56 -6.91
C VAL A 31 -12.62 2.67 -6.16
N VAL A 32 -12.23 1.44 -5.82
CA VAL A 32 -13.09 0.53 -5.05
C VAL A 32 -13.36 1.10 -3.66
N ASN A 33 -12.34 1.62 -2.96
CA ASN A 33 -12.54 2.24 -1.65
C ASN A 33 -13.51 3.42 -1.72
N GLU A 34 -13.35 4.31 -2.71
CA GLU A 34 -14.28 5.43 -2.93
C GLU A 34 -15.72 4.96 -3.15
N ILE A 35 -15.92 3.91 -3.96
CA ILE A 35 -17.25 3.34 -4.22
C ILE A 35 -17.86 2.75 -2.94
N LEU A 36 -17.06 2.04 -2.15
CA LEU A 36 -17.52 1.41 -0.91
C LEU A 36 -17.86 2.43 0.18
N GLU A 37 -17.16 3.57 0.22
CA GLU A 37 -17.43 4.64 1.18
C GLU A 37 -18.66 5.50 0.80
N GLN A 38 -19.01 5.55 -0.48
CA GLN A 38 -20.05 6.47 -0.98
C GLN A 38 -21.49 5.97 -0.75
N ASP A 39 -21.76 4.67 -0.86
CA ASP A 39 -23.11 4.12 -0.72
C ASP A 39 -23.11 2.76 0.02
N VAL A 40 -23.82 2.72 1.15
CA VAL A 40 -23.93 1.54 2.04
C VAL A 40 -24.55 0.33 1.34
N LYS A 41 -25.53 0.51 0.44
CA LYS A 41 -26.18 -0.58 -0.29
C LYS A 41 -25.25 -1.17 -1.34
N VAL A 42 -24.46 -0.31 -2.00
CA VAL A 42 -23.41 -0.74 -2.94
C VAL A 42 -22.31 -1.47 -2.18
N ALA A 43 -21.84 -0.91 -1.06
CA ALA A 43 -20.84 -1.51 -0.20
C ALA A 43 -21.26 -2.91 0.26
N LYS A 44 -22.49 -3.04 0.76
CA LYS A 44 -23.07 -4.33 1.15
C LYS A 44 -23.06 -5.35 0.00
N ALA A 45 -23.47 -4.95 -1.20
CA ALA A 45 -23.54 -5.84 -2.34
C ALA A 45 -22.15 -6.38 -2.76
N PHE A 46 -21.11 -5.53 -2.71
CA PHE A 46 -19.74 -5.94 -3.02
C PHE A 46 -19.10 -6.73 -1.88
N LEU A 47 -19.14 -6.23 -0.65
CA LEU A 47 -18.45 -6.84 0.49
C LEU A 47 -19.00 -8.21 0.86
N THR A 48 -20.31 -8.40 0.87
CA THR A 48 -20.90 -9.73 1.11
C THR A 48 -20.47 -10.76 0.07
N ARG A 49 -20.17 -10.33 -1.16
CA ARG A 49 -19.65 -11.19 -2.23
C ARG A 49 -18.14 -11.40 -2.09
N PHE A 50 -17.38 -10.34 -1.78
CA PHE A 50 -15.94 -10.44 -1.56
C PHE A 50 -15.59 -11.24 -0.30
N LEU A 51 -16.44 -11.31 0.73
CA LEU A 51 -16.19 -12.20 1.86
C LEU A 51 -16.39 -13.69 1.53
N ARG A 52 -17.08 -14.02 0.43
CA ARG A 52 -17.37 -15.41 0.02
C ARG A 52 -16.56 -15.88 -1.19
N SER A 53 -16.13 -14.95 -2.05
CA SER A 53 -15.47 -15.29 -3.30
C SER A 53 -14.07 -15.87 -3.04
N THR A 54 -13.58 -16.72 -3.93
CA THR A 54 -12.16 -17.13 -3.94
C THR A 54 -11.73 -17.24 -5.39
N VAL A 55 -11.59 -16.09 -6.06
CA VAL A 55 -11.10 -16.08 -7.45
C VAL A 55 -9.65 -16.54 -7.45
N ARG A 56 -9.30 -17.59 -8.20
CA ARG A 56 -7.90 -18.02 -8.37
C ARG A 56 -7.09 -16.87 -8.95
N GLY A 57 -5.98 -16.52 -8.29
CA GLY A 57 -5.12 -15.39 -8.65
C GLY A 57 -5.61 -14.01 -8.19
N GLY A 58 -6.85 -13.90 -7.68
CA GLY A 58 -7.42 -12.64 -7.18
C GLY A 58 -7.36 -12.45 -5.66
N GLN A 59 -6.71 -13.38 -4.96
CA GLN A 59 -6.83 -13.51 -3.49
C GLN A 59 -6.10 -12.38 -2.74
N ARG A 60 -4.99 -11.87 -3.29
CA ARG A 60 -4.22 -10.76 -2.69
C ARG A 60 -5.02 -9.46 -2.71
N GLY A 61 -5.48 -9.05 -3.89
CA GLY A 61 -6.31 -7.85 -4.05
C GLY A 61 -7.64 -7.97 -3.29
N GLN A 62 -8.23 -9.17 -3.24
CA GLN A 62 -9.40 -9.43 -2.41
C GLN A 62 -9.15 -9.19 -0.92
N ALA A 63 -8.06 -9.75 -0.37
CA ALA A 63 -7.71 -9.56 1.03
C ALA A 63 -7.46 -8.07 1.34
N THR A 64 -6.77 -7.36 0.45
CA THR A 64 -6.52 -5.91 0.59
C THR A 64 -7.81 -5.09 0.55
N ILE A 65 -8.75 -5.41 -0.34
CA ILE A 65 -10.05 -4.70 -0.40
C ILE A 65 -10.82 -4.90 0.91
N ILE A 66 -10.88 -6.14 1.43
CA ILE A 66 -11.58 -6.43 2.69
C ILE A 66 -10.90 -5.71 3.86
N GLN A 67 -9.56 -5.72 3.92
CA GLN A 67 -8.80 -4.99 4.93
C GLN A 67 -9.11 -3.49 4.91
N ASN A 68 -9.01 -2.85 3.75
CA ASN A 68 -9.32 -1.43 3.60
C ASN A 68 -10.77 -1.12 4.02
N ALA A 69 -11.72 -1.98 3.64
CA ALA A 69 -13.12 -1.81 3.99
C ALA A 69 -13.35 -1.92 5.51
N THR A 70 -12.66 -2.83 6.20
CA THR A 70 -12.76 -2.98 7.66
C THR A 70 -12.12 -1.81 8.41
N GLU A 71 -11.07 -1.20 7.86
CA GLU A 71 -10.41 -0.03 8.44
C GLU A 71 -11.20 1.26 8.21
N SER A 72 -11.84 1.41 7.05
CA SER A 72 -12.61 2.61 6.67
C SER A 72 -14.05 2.62 7.22
N LEU A 73 -14.77 1.50 7.07
CA LEU A 73 -16.18 1.38 7.46
C LEU A 73 -16.37 0.85 8.90
N GLY A 74 -15.27 0.44 9.54
CA GLY A 74 -15.27 -0.24 10.83
C GLY A 74 -15.67 -1.71 10.73
N THR A 75 -15.24 -2.48 11.72
CA THR A 75 -15.63 -3.87 11.94
C THR A 75 -15.93 -4.05 13.43
N PRO A 76 -16.92 -4.88 13.81
CA PRO A 76 -17.97 -5.42 12.96
C PRO A 76 -18.96 -4.34 12.48
N ASN A 77 -19.42 -4.44 11.24
CA ASN A 77 -20.42 -3.56 10.65
C ASN A 77 -21.46 -4.38 9.86
N ALA A 78 -22.61 -4.64 10.48
CA ALA A 78 -23.68 -5.46 9.91
C ALA A 78 -24.41 -4.81 8.73
N GLU A 79 -24.41 -3.47 8.62
CA GLU A 79 -25.12 -2.75 7.56
C GLU A 79 -24.51 -3.09 6.19
N VAL A 80 -23.18 -3.14 6.13
CA VAL A 80 -22.40 -3.48 4.93
C VAL A 80 -22.01 -4.96 4.85
N GLY A 81 -22.45 -5.78 5.81
CA GLY A 81 -22.20 -7.23 5.82
C GLY A 81 -20.82 -7.65 6.35
N LEU A 82 -20.06 -6.74 6.96
CA LEU A 82 -18.83 -7.03 7.70
C LEU A 82 -19.17 -7.54 9.11
N THR A 83 -19.91 -8.66 9.20
CA THR A 83 -20.27 -9.24 10.51
C THR A 83 -19.10 -10.01 11.11
N GLU A 84 -19.14 -10.23 12.43
CA GLU A 84 -18.14 -11.03 13.17
C GLU A 84 -17.95 -12.40 12.50
N GLN A 85 -19.06 -13.06 12.20
CA GLN A 85 -19.04 -14.37 11.56
C GLN A 85 -18.44 -14.31 10.15
N ALA A 86 -18.86 -13.35 9.31
CA ALA A 86 -18.44 -13.30 7.92
C ALA A 86 -16.95 -12.92 7.79
N VAL A 87 -16.48 -11.94 8.57
CA VAL A 87 -15.08 -11.50 8.59
C VAL A 87 -14.18 -12.60 9.17
N THR A 88 -14.59 -13.23 10.28
CA THR A 88 -13.82 -14.34 10.88
C THR A 88 -13.69 -15.52 9.93
N GLN A 89 -14.79 -15.95 9.30
CA GLN A 89 -14.77 -17.05 8.32
C GLN A 89 -13.88 -16.73 7.12
N TYR A 90 -13.94 -15.49 6.61
CA TYR A 90 -13.04 -15.07 5.54
C TYR A 90 -11.57 -15.07 6.00
N GLY A 91 -11.27 -14.54 7.18
CA GLY A 91 -9.94 -14.55 7.77
C GLY A 91 -9.38 -15.97 7.93
N LEU A 92 -10.20 -16.91 8.42
CA LEU A 92 -9.81 -18.32 8.55
C LEU A 92 -9.47 -18.95 7.20
N ASN A 93 -10.23 -18.64 6.15
CA ASN A 93 -9.92 -19.07 4.79
C ASN A 93 -8.62 -18.43 4.27
N CYS A 94 -8.34 -17.17 4.60
CA CYS A 94 -7.06 -16.52 4.29
C CYS A 94 -5.87 -17.21 4.94
N LEU A 95 -6.01 -17.79 6.13
CA LEU A 95 -4.91 -18.51 6.80
C LEU A 95 -4.45 -19.77 6.05
N ARG A 96 -5.34 -20.37 5.25
CA ARG A 96 -5.03 -21.54 4.41
C ARG A 96 -4.35 -21.17 3.09
N ASN A 97 -4.17 -19.88 2.82
CA ASN A 97 -3.62 -19.40 1.56
C ASN A 97 -2.11 -19.66 1.46
N ALA A 98 -1.60 -19.95 0.26
CA ALA A 98 -0.17 -20.11 0.01
C ALA A 98 0.60 -18.79 0.13
N ASP A 99 -0.05 -17.67 -0.18
CA ASP A 99 0.55 -16.33 -0.10
C ASP A 99 0.67 -15.86 1.38
N PRO A 100 1.89 -15.57 1.88
CA PRO A 100 2.09 -15.08 3.23
C PRO A 100 1.41 -13.73 3.51
N GLU A 101 1.30 -12.84 2.53
CA GLU A 101 0.65 -11.54 2.72
C GLU A 101 -0.85 -11.73 3.02
N VAL A 102 -1.51 -12.63 2.26
CA VAL A 102 -2.93 -12.97 2.47
C VAL A 102 -3.14 -13.59 3.86
N ARG A 103 -2.24 -14.46 4.31
CA ARG A 103 -2.31 -15.04 5.67
C ARG A 103 -2.17 -13.96 6.75
N THR A 104 -1.24 -13.03 6.59
CA THR A 104 -1.05 -11.91 7.52
C THR A 104 -2.29 -11.02 7.60
N ILE A 105 -2.90 -10.70 6.46
CA ILE A 105 -4.16 -9.94 6.42
C ILE A 105 -5.27 -10.74 7.14
N GLY A 106 -5.40 -12.04 6.84
CA GLY A 106 -6.39 -12.90 7.48
C GLY A 106 -6.27 -12.93 9.00
N LYS A 107 -5.03 -13.06 9.52
CA LYS A 107 -4.74 -12.98 10.96
C LYS A 107 -5.17 -11.63 11.54
N LYS A 108 -4.78 -10.52 10.90
CA LYS A 108 -5.14 -9.17 11.35
C LYS A 108 -6.66 -8.97 11.42
N LEU A 109 -7.38 -9.38 10.37
CA LEU A 109 -8.84 -9.27 10.31
C LEU A 109 -9.54 -9.98 11.48
N ILE A 110 -9.08 -11.19 11.83
CA ILE A 110 -9.62 -11.96 12.96
C ILE A 110 -9.39 -11.23 14.29
N LEU A 111 -8.19 -10.68 14.50
CA LEU A 111 -7.84 -9.96 15.73
C LEU A 111 -8.59 -8.63 15.83
N ASP A 112 -8.72 -7.91 14.72
CA ASP A 112 -9.45 -6.64 14.67
C ASP A 112 -10.93 -6.84 15.01
N VAL A 113 -11.58 -7.86 14.42
CA VAL A 113 -12.99 -8.17 14.71
C VAL A 113 -13.18 -8.75 16.12
N TYR A 114 -12.19 -9.45 16.67
CA TYR A 114 -12.17 -9.89 18.06
C TYR A 114 -12.05 -8.72 19.05
N ALA A 115 -11.22 -7.72 18.72
CA ALA A 115 -10.99 -6.56 19.58
C ALA A 115 -12.21 -5.63 19.64
N SER A 116 -12.94 -5.52 18.53
CA SER A 116 -14.04 -4.56 18.32
C SER A 116 -15.44 -5.17 18.45
N GLY A 117 -15.58 -6.47 18.22
CA GLY A 117 -16.86 -7.17 18.17
C GLY A 117 -17.12 -8.12 19.35
N LYS A 118 -18.06 -9.04 19.13
CA LYS A 118 -18.44 -10.08 20.10
C LYS A 118 -17.39 -11.19 20.18
N ARG A 119 -16.57 -11.15 21.23
CA ARG A 119 -15.44 -12.07 21.46
C ARG A 119 -15.82 -13.53 21.52
N ASP A 120 -16.92 -13.84 22.17
CA ASP A 120 -17.45 -15.20 22.34
C ASP A 120 -17.69 -15.86 20.98
N VAL A 121 -18.28 -15.13 20.04
CA VAL A 121 -18.55 -15.62 18.68
C VAL A 121 -17.25 -15.89 17.95
N VAL A 122 -16.33 -14.91 17.94
CA VAL A 122 -15.08 -14.99 17.21
C VAL A 122 -14.17 -16.08 17.81
N PHE A 123 -14.05 -16.14 19.13
CA PHE A 123 -13.27 -17.16 19.84
C PHE A 123 -13.78 -18.56 19.52
N LYS A 124 -15.11 -18.78 19.62
CA LYS A 124 -15.71 -20.09 19.29
C LYS A 124 -15.38 -20.51 17.86
N LEU A 125 -15.52 -19.62 16.90
CA LEU A 125 -15.23 -19.91 15.49
C LEU A 125 -13.76 -20.30 15.27
N VAL A 126 -12.82 -19.58 15.89
CA VAL A 126 -11.39 -19.88 15.76
C VAL A 126 -11.00 -21.16 16.50
N SER A 127 -11.54 -21.40 17.70
CA SER A 127 -11.29 -22.64 18.45
C SER A 127 -11.86 -23.87 17.75
N ASP A 128 -13.07 -23.78 17.18
CA ASP A 128 -13.65 -24.87 16.40
C ASP A 128 -12.79 -25.18 15.16
N GLU A 129 -12.27 -24.15 14.50
CA GLU A 129 -11.40 -24.28 13.35
C GLU A 129 -10.02 -24.89 13.69
N GLU A 130 -9.39 -24.48 14.78
CA GLU A 130 -8.10 -25.05 15.24
C GLU A 130 -8.22 -26.55 15.55
N ARG A 131 -9.35 -26.98 16.14
CA ARG A 131 -9.62 -28.38 16.43
C ARG A 131 -9.71 -29.23 15.16
N MET A 132 -10.27 -28.66 14.09
CA MET A 132 -10.46 -29.37 12.81
C MET A 132 -9.23 -29.29 11.91
N ASN A 133 -8.51 -28.16 11.92
CA ASN A 133 -7.38 -27.88 11.03
C ASN A 133 -6.22 -27.30 11.85
N ARG A 134 -5.41 -28.17 12.46
CA ARG A 134 -4.23 -27.73 13.23
C ARG A 134 -3.27 -26.95 12.33
N HIS A 135 -3.15 -25.65 12.58
CA HIS A 135 -2.25 -24.76 11.85
C HIS A 135 -1.49 -23.87 12.84
N PRO A 136 -0.16 -23.70 12.74
CA PRO A 136 0.62 -22.89 13.67
C PRO A 136 0.11 -21.45 13.85
N LEU A 137 -0.44 -20.85 12.78
CA LEU A 137 -1.03 -19.51 12.85
C LEU A 137 -2.32 -19.46 13.69
N LEU A 138 -3.10 -20.54 13.77
CA LEU A 138 -4.33 -20.56 14.57
C LEU A 138 -4.01 -20.56 16.07
N SER A 139 -3.03 -21.35 16.48
CA SER A 139 -2.53 -21.34 17.86
C SER A 139 -1.98 -19.96 18.23
N SER A 140 -1.18 -19.33 17.36
CA SER A 140 -0.71 -17.95 17.56
C SER A 140 -1.85 -16.93 17.68
N ILE A 141 -2.95 -17.11 16.93
CA ILE A 141 -4.12 -16.21 17.02
C ILE A 141 -4.82 -16.38 18.37
N LEU A 142 -5.00 -17.61 18.85
CA LEU A 142 -5.64 -17.87 20.14
C LEU A 142 -4.82 -17.31 21.30
N ASP A 143 -3.49 -17.47 21.26
CA ASP A 143 -2.60 -16.86 22.25
C ASP A 143 -2.76 -15.33 22.28
N GLU A 144 -2.82 -14.68 21.11
CA GLU A 144 -3.04 -13.24 21.02
C GLU A 144 -4.44 -12.80 21.50
N MET A 145 -5.48 -13.60 21.23
CA MET A 145 -6.82 -13.35 21.77
C MET A 145 -6.84 -13.40 23.31
N LEU A 146 -6.11 -14.33 23.92
CA LEU A 146 -5.98 -14.43 25.38
C LEU A 146 -5.25 -13.21 25.95
N LEU A 147 -4.15 -12.77 25.31
CA LEU A 147 -3.43 -11.55 25.72
C LEU A 147 -4.32 -10.30 25.64
N LEU A 148 -5.16 -10.19 24.62
CA LEU A 148 -6.13 -9.09 24.47
C LEU A 148 -7.19 -9.10 25.59
N ASN A 149 -7.59 -10.27 26.10
CA ASN A 149 -8.48 -10.36 27.24
C ASN A 149 -7.82 -9.84 28.53
N THR A 150 -6.58 -10.26 28.80
CA THR A 150 -5.82 -9.82 29.98
C THR A 150 -5.56 -8.31 29.97
N THR A 151 -5.21 -7.75 28.79
CA THR A 151 -4.92 -6.31 28.63
C THR A 151 -6.15 -5.43 28.86
N GLN A 152 -7.36 -5.95 28.67
CA GLN A 152 -8.58 -5.19 28.97
C GLN A 152 -9.06 -5.36 30.42
N GLN A 153 -8.75 -6.48 31.07
CA GLN A 153 -9.00 -6.65 32.50
C GLN A 153 -8.18 -5.68 33.35
N THR A 154 -6.94 -5.38 32.97
CA THR A 154 -6.10 -4.38 33.67
C THR A 154 -6.59 -2.93 33.48
N ARG A 155 -7.31 -2.63 32.38
CA ARG A 155 -7.92 -1.32 32.13
C ARG A 155 -9.29 -1.14 32.82
N GLY A 156 -9.97 -2.22 33.17
CA GLY A 156 -11.25 -2.20 33.88
C GLY A 156 -11.14 -2.00 35.40
N ALA A 157 -9.94 -2.07 35.98
CA ALA A 157 -9.71 -1.98 37.43
C ALA A 157 -9.29 -0.57 37.91
N SER A 158 -9.38 0.47 37.07
CA SER A 158 -8.98 1.84 37.42
C SER A 158 -10.06 2.85 37.08
N SER A 159 -11.17 2.80 37.82
CA SER A 159 -12.18 3.86 37.79
C SER A 159 -12.68 4.22 39.20
N THR A 160 -11.85 4.93 39.95
CA THR A 160 -12.32 5.85 41.00
C THR A 160 -11.45 7.10 41.02
N SER A 161 -12.09 8.24 40.76
CA SER A 161 -11.74 9.63 41.13
C SER A 161 -10.42 10.25 40.62
N GLN A 162 -10.48 11.20 39.69
CA GLN A 162 -10.67 12.63 39.99
C GLN A 162 -10.70 13.49 38.71
N GLN A 163 -11.55 14.51 38.74
CA GLN A 163 -11.72 15.54 37.73
C GLN A 163 -10.63 16.63 37.82
N SER A 164 -10.34 17.23 36.65
CA SER A 164 -10.39 18.68 36.36
C SER A 164 -9.14 19.35 35.77
N SER A 165 -9.36 19.91 34.57
CA SER A 165 -8.80 21.14 33.97
C SER A 165 -7.33 21.10 33.48
N SER A 166 -6.91 21.62 32.31
CA SER A 166 -7.50 22.61 31.40
C SER A 166 -6.84 22.61 30.00
N SER A 167 -7.64 23.01 28.99
CA SER A 167 -7.32 23.87 27.83
C SER A 167 -6.46 23.43 26.61
N LYS A 168 -7.19 23.30 25.48
CA LYS A 168 -7.02 23.93 24.14
C LYS A 168 -6.18 23.28 23.01
N ARG A 169 -6.96 22.77 22.04
CA ARG A 169 -6.96 22.94 20.54
C ARG A 169 -5.90 22.24 19.65
N PRO A 170 -6.24 21.99 18.36
CA PRO A 170 -5.88 20.77 17.61
C PRO A 170 -4.91 21.02 16.44
N SER A 171 -4.59 19.95 15.70
CA SER A 171 -3.80 19.85 14.45
C SER A 171 -2.37 19.36 14.71
N THR A 172 -1.82 18.34 14.06
CA THR A 172 -1.95 17.88 12.67
C THR A 172 -1.88 16.35 12.60
N LYS A 173 -2.78 15.69 11.85
CA LYS A 173 -2.60 14.29 11.44
C LYS A 173 -1.41 14.20 10.48
N SER A 174 -0.24 13.80 10.98
CA SER A 174 0.78 13.20 10.13
C SER A 174 0.40 11.73 9.96
N VAL A 175 0.12 11.34 8.73
CA VAL A 175 -0.01 9.93 8.35
C VAL A 175 1.38 9.33 8.50
N ARG A 176 1.61 8.59 9.60
CA ARG A 176 2.73 7.68 9.70
C ARG A 176 2.38 6.47 8.85
N ILE A 177 3.14 6.25 7.80
CA ILE A 177 3.17 4.99 7.05
C ILE A 177 3.72 3.95 8.04
N SER A 178 2.86 3.16 8.68
CA SER A 178 3.31 1.98 9.42
C SER A 178 3.48 0.87 8.39
N ASN A 179 4.72 0.52 8.10
CA ASN A 179 5.07 -0.58 7.24
C ASN A 179 5.87 -1.59 8.06
N ASP A 180 5.24 -2.14 9.09
CA ASP A 180 5.84 -3.19 9.93
C ASP A 180 5.61 -4.56 9.28
N LEU A 181 6.63 -5.03 8.53
CA LEU A 181 6.73 -6.40 8.01
C LEU A 181 7.65 -7.25 8.89
N PRO A 182 7.43 -8.59 9.01
CA PRO A 182 8.21 -9.44 9.91
C PRO A 182 9.62 -9.72 9.39
N LYS A 183 10.57 -9.71 10.32
CA LYS A 183 11.98 -10.06 10.15
C LYS A 183 12.10 -11.55 9.78
N ARG A 184 12.55 -11.87 8.55
CA ARG A 184 13.03 -13.22 8.20
C ARG A 184 14.48 -13.35 8.66
N ASN A 185 14.76 -14.36 9.49
CA ASN A 185 16.12 -14.84 9.72
C ASN A 185 16.49 -15.83 8.60
N GLY A 186 17.69 -15.63 8.03
CA GLY A 186 18.31 -16.50 7.02
C GLY A 186 19.12 -15.65 6.05
N ASP A 187 20.44 -15.82 6.08
CA ASP A 187 21.44 -15.09 5.30
C ASP A 187 21.04 -14.95 3.82
N ALA A 188 20.57 -13.77 3.42
CA ALA A 188 20.10 -13.54 2.06
C ALA A 188 20.18 -12.05 1.69
N GLN A 189 20.98 -11.75 0.68
CA GLN A 189 20.88 -10.52 -0.10
C GLN A 189 19.41 -10.15 -0.32
N SER A 190 18.99 -9.01 0.22
CA SER A 190 17.63 -8.51 0.02
C SER A 190 17.63 -7.47 -1.08
N SER A 191 16.78 -7.64 -2.10
CA SER A 191 16.68 -6.69 -3.20
C SER A 191 15.58 -5.67 -2.94
N CYS A 192 15.79 -4.44 -3.40
CA CYS A 192 14.76 -3.41 -3.35
C CYS A 192 13.64 -3.76 -4.34
N GLN A 193 12.43 -3.98 -3.83
CA GLN A 193 11.23 -4.29 -4.62
C GLN A 193 10.90 -3.28 -5.75
N TYR A 194 11.41 -2.05 -5.66
CA TYR A 194 11.13 -0.99 -6.63
C TYR A 194 12.18 -0.92 -7.75
N CYS A 195 13.47 -0.89 -7.41
CA CYS A 195 14.55 -0.73 -8.38
C CYS A 195 15.36 -2.01 -8.66
N ASN A 196 15.05 -3.11 -7.98
CA ASN A 196 15.79 -4.39 -7.99
C ASN A 196 17.27 -4.29 -7.63
N THR A 197 17.72 -3.20 -6.99
CA THR A 197 19.09 -3.12 -6.48
C THR A 197 19.23 -4.06 -5.30
N THR A 198 20.21 -4.96 -5.35
CA THR A 198 20.59 -5.84 -4.25
C THR A 198 21.18 -5.02 -3.10
N ILE A 199 20.76 -5.32 -1.88
CA ILE A 199 21.20 -4.68 -0.64
C ILE A 199 21.87 -5.76 0.22
N GLU A 200 23.11 -5.51 0.61
CA GLU A 200 23.99 -6.46 1.30
C GLU A 200 23.51 -6.80 2.73
N SER A 201 22.72 -5.91 3.34
CA SER A 201 22.06 -6.15 4.62
C SER A 201 20.57 -5.91 4.48
N ALA A 202 19.80 -6.98 4.67
CA ALA A 202 18.34 -7.01 4.69
C ALA A 202 17.71 -6.36 5.93
N ASP A 203 18.47 -5.64 6.74
CA ASP A 203 17.91 -4.95 7.90
C ASP A 203 16.92 -3.86 7.44
N HIS A 204 15.78 -3.77 8.12
CA HIS A 204 14.67 -2.88 7.76
C HIS A 204 15.14 -1.42 7.64
N GLY A 205 16.07 -1.00 8.50
CA GLY A 205 16.66 0.34 8.46
C GLY A 205 17.51 0.61 7.22
N THR A 206 18.14 -0.40 6.62
CA THR A 206 18.97 -0.25 5.41
C THR A 206 18.10 -0.10 4.16
N LEU A 207 17.01 -0.86 4.06
CA LEU A 207 16.07 -0.77 2.94
C LEU A 207 15.29 0.57 2.95
N GLU A 208 14.88 1.03 4.12
CA GLU A 208 14.22 2.33 4.26
C GLU A 208 15.17 3.49 3.91
N LYS A 209 16.42 3.45 4.40
CA LYS A 209 17.46 4.42 3.99
C LYS A 209 17.67 4.44 2.48
N HIS A 210 17.64 3.26 1.84
CA HIS A 210 17.72 3.17 0.38
C HIS A 210 16.54 3.90 -0.28
N TRP A 211 15.29 3.68 0.12
CA TRP A 211 14.13 4.40 -0.44
C TRP A 211 14.23 5.92 -0.22
N GLN A 212 14.64 6.32 0.97
CA GLN A 212 14.74 7.74 1.35
C GLN A 212 15.82 8.49 0.57
N ASN A 213 16.97 7.86 0.32
CA ASN A 213 18.16 8.58 -0.13
C ASN A 213 18.68 8.15 -1.51
N SER A 214 18.53 6.87 -1.88
CA SER A 214 19.31 6.29 -2.99
C SER A 214 18.45 5.64 -4.08
N CYS A 215 17.18 5.34 -3.81
CA CYS A 215 16.35 4.62 -4.77
C CYS A 215 15.99 5.52 -5.96
N PRO A 216 16.30 5.12 -7.21
CA PRO A 216 16.03 5.92 -8.40
C PRO A 216 14.55 6.07 -8.73
N LEU A 217 13.68 5.22 -8.14
CA LEU A 217 12.23 5.30 -8.32
C LEU A 217 11.57 6.31 -7.37
N PHE A 218 12.31 6.84 -6.39
CA PHE A 218 11.81 7.84 -5.45
C PHE A 218 12.49 9.18 -5.66
N THR A 219 11.79 10.26 -5.34
CA THR A 219 12.31 11.62 -5.33
C THR A 219 11.79 12.38 -4.13
N LYS A 220 12.45 13.46 -3.76
CA LYS A 220 11.98 14.39 -2.73
C LYS A 220 11.13 15.46 -3.41
N CYS A 221 9.93 15.68 -2.88
CA CYS A 221 9.10 16.79 -3.33
C CYS A 221 9.70 18.12 -2.85
N ASN A 222 9.98 19.05 -3.77
CA ASN A 222 10.60 20.34 -3.44
C ASN A 222 9.75 21.22 -2.50
N ASP A 223 8.43 21.01 -2.47
CA ASP A 223 7.51 21.84 -1.69
C ASP A 223 7.28 21.35 -0.26
N CYS A 224 7.24 20.03 -0.06
CA CYS A 224 6.90 19.41 1.23
C CYS A 224 8.00 18.50 1.79
N ASN A 225 9.09 18.30 1.04
CA ASN A 225 10.22 17.43 1.35
C ASN A 225 9.88 15.95 1.59
N GLN A 226 8.65 15.52 1.28
CA GLN A 226 8.27 14.11 1.36
C GLN A 226 8.97 13.31 0.26
N VAL A 227 9.47 12.13 0.65
CA VAL A 227 10.02 11.15 -0.30
C VAL A 227 8.86 10.35 -0.88
N ILE A 228 8.66 10.47 -2.18
CA ILE A 228 7.54 9.83 -2.89
C ILE A 228 8.04 9.19 -4.18
N MET A 229 7.25 8.27 -4.74
CA MET A 229 7.56 7.68 -6.04
C MET A 229 7.50 8.76 -7.13
N VAL A 230 8.48 8.74 -8.05
CA VAL A 230 8.57 9.71 -9.14
C VAL A 230 7.31 9.68 -10.02
N SER A 231 6.74 8.50 -10.24
CA SER A 231 5.49 8.33 -10.99
C SER A 231 4.30 9.05 -10.38
N SER A 232 4.21 9.08 -9.05
CA SER A 232 3.11 9.69 -8.31
C SER A 232 3.37 11.17 -7.97
N LEU A 233 4.50 11.75 -8.39
CA LEU A 233 4.83 13.14 -8.06
C LEU A 233 3.80 14.13 -8.63
N ALA A 234 3.27 13.87 -9.83
CA ALA A 234 2.27 14.73 -10.45
C ALA A 234 0.92 14.67 -9.72
N THR A 235 0.48 13.50 -9.26
CA THR A 235 -0.74 13.35 -8.46
C THR A 235 -0.55 13.96 -7.08
N HIS A 236 0.54 13.62 -6.40
CA HIS A 236 0.91 14.19 -5.10
C HIS A 236 0.85 15.71 -5.08
N ARG A 237 1.48 16.40 -6.05
CA ARG A 237 1.47 17.88 -6.13
C ARG A 237 0.07 18.49 -6.25
N ARG A 238 -0.94 17.72 -6.68
CA ARG A 238 -2.30 18.23 -6.93
C ARG A 238 -3.29 17.93 -5.81
N SER A 239 -3.16 16.79 -5.14
CA SER A 239 -4.12 16.34 -4.13
C SER A 239 -3.57 16.38 -2.71
N GLU A 240 -2.34 15.90 -2.51
CA GLU A 240 -1.76 15.56 -1.22
C GLU A 240 -0.76 16.60 -0.69
N CYS A 241 -0.07 17.31 -1.59
CA CYS A 241 1.03 18.19 -1.21
C CYS A 241 0.54 19.39 -0.39
N ARG A 242 1.35 19.83 0.58
CA ARG A 242 1.11 21.06 1.36
C ARG A 242 0.92 22.29 0.46
N SER A 243 1.62 22.33 -0.66
CA SER A 243 1.56 23.41 -1.66
C SER A 243 0.59 23.11 -2.81
N ARG A 244 -0.38 22.18 -2.67
CA ARG A 244 -1.30 21.82 -3.75
C ARG A 244 -2.04 23.00 -4.37
N ASN A 245 -2.31 24.03 -3.57
CA ASN A 245 -2.98 25.25 -4.01
C ASN A 245 -2.12 26.06 -4.99
N ASN A 246 -0.83 25.79 -5.13
CA ASN A 246 0.05 26.46 -6.09
C ASN A 246 0.06 25.76 -7.45
N TYR A 247 -0.60 24.61 -7.60
CA TYR A 247 -0.58 23.84 -8.84
C TYR A 247 -1.95 23.74 -9.51
N ARG A 248 -1.95 23.63 -10.84
CA ARG A 248 -3.13 23.33 -11.67
C ARG A 248 -2.76 22.30 -12.74
N THR A 249 -3.69 21.41 -13.05
CA THR A 249 -3.52 20.46 -14.16
C THR A 249 -3.75 21.15 -15.49
N CYS A 250 -2.81 21.02 -16.41
CA CYS A 250 -3.03 21.43 -17.80
C CYS A 250 -4.02 20.47 -18.48
N PRO A 251 -5.12 20.96 -19.10
CA PRO A 251 -6.10 20.11 -19.75
C PRO A 251 -5.57 19.44 -21.03
N ARG A 252 -4.46 19.92 -21.59
CA ARG A 252 -3.90 19.42 -22.86
C ARG A 252 -2.86 18.32 -22.69
N CYS A 253 -1.97 18.47 -21.70
CA CYS A 253 -0.89 17.50 -21.46
C CYS A 253 -1.05 16.71 -20.15
N GLY A 254 -1.98 17.10 -19.27
CA GLY A 254 -2.19 16.45 -17.96
C GLY A 254 -1.15 16.78 -16.89
N GLU A 255 -0.15 17.63 -17.19
CA GLU A 255 0.91 18.00 -16.25
C GLU A 255 0.40 18.90 -15.12
N SER A 256 1.03 18.76 -13.96
CA SER A 256 0.86 19.68 -12.83
C SER A 256 1.75 20.91 -13.06
N VAL A 257 1.13 22.03 -13.44
CA VAL A 257 1.78 23.31 -13.76
C VAL A 257 1.53 24.29 -12.63
N GLU A 258 2.55 25.05 -12.24
CA GLU A 258 2.41 26.09 -11.23
C GLU A 258 1.42 27.18 -11.67
N ARG A 259 0.61 27.69 -10.75
CA ARG A 259 -0.43 28.70 -11.03
C ARG A 259 0.12 29.95 -11.69
N SER A 260 1.30 30.41 -11.25
CA SER A 260 2.03 31.55 -11.80
C SER A 260 2.34 31.39 -13.31
N MET A 261 2.57 30.15 -13.74
CA MET A 261 3.01 29.79 -15.09
C MET A 261 1.88 29.23 -15.96
N PHE A 262 0.72 28.94 -15.37
CA PHE A 262 -0.39 28.22 -15.99
C PHE A 262 -0.94 28.95 -17.23
N HIS A 263 -1.25 30.24 -17.12
CA HIS A 263 -1.79 31.02 -18.24
C HIS A 263 -0.80 31.07 -19.41
N ARG A 264 0.50 31.22 -19.12
CA ARG A 264 1.55 31.23 -20.14
C ARG A 264 1.71 29.86 -20.81
N HIS A 265 1.71 28.79 -20.02
CA HIS A 265 1.82 27.42 -20.51
C HIS A 265 0.66 27.05 -21.46
N VAL A 266 -0.58 27.33 -21.04
CA VAL A 266 -1.78 27.03 -21.84
C VAL A 266 -1.86 27.95 -23.07
N GLY A 267 -1.54 29.25 -22.89
CA GLY A 267 -1.59 30.24 -23.96
C GLY A 267 -0.59 29.98 -25.09
N ARG A 268 0.65 29.61 -24.75
CA ARG A 268 1.70 29.34 -25.76
C ARG A 268 1.56 28.00 -26.47
N LYS A 269 0.81 27.05 -25.91
CA LYS A 269 0.60 25.72 -26.52
C LYS A 269 1.90 24.91 -26.72
N ASP A 270 2.94 25.21 -25.96
CA ASP A 270 4.25 24.54 -26.02
C ASP A 270 4.23 23.12 -25.40
N CYS A 271 3.12 22.73 -24.77
CA CYS A 271 2.99 21.44 -24.10
C CYS A 271 2.55 20.32 -25.04
N ARG A 272 3.28 19.20 -25.03
CA ARG A 272 2.93 18.02 -25.83
C ARG A 272 1.79 17.23 -25.16
N PRO A 273 0.71 16.90 -25.88
CA PRO A 273 -0.35 16.03 -25.36
C PRO A 273 0.20 14.65 -24.98
N THR A 274 -0.34 14.08 -23.91
CA THR A 274 0.01 12.72 -23.49
C THR A 274 -0.89 11.73 -24.22
N ALA A 275 -0.27 10.76 -24.90
CA ALA A 275 -1.01 9.71 -25.61
C ALA A 275 -1.81 8.84 -24.61
N SER A 276 -2.91 8.25 -25.08
CA SER A 276 -3.68 7.28 -24.30
C SER A 276 -2.76 6.14 -23.83
N TYR A 277 -2.85 5.77 -22.55
CA TYR A 277 -2.02 4.74 -21.90
C TYR A 277 -0.52 5.08 -21.78
N ALA A 278 -0.13 6.34 -21.97
CA ALA A 278 1.21 6.82 -21.71
C ALA A 278 1.22 7.74 -20.49
N ALA A 279 2.31 7.68 -19.73
CA ALA A 279 2.63 8.60 -18.66
C ALA A 279 3.62 9.65 -19.15
N LYS A 280 3.78 10.73 -18.38
CA LYS A 280 4.84 11.72 -18.61
C LYS A 280 5.72 11.84 -17.38
N CYS A 281 7.03 11.69 -17.56
CA CYS A 281 8.00 11.78 -16.48
C CYS A 281 8.04 13.21 -15.93
N PRO A 282 7.77 13.44 -14.62
CA PRO A 282 7.79 14.79 -14.06
C PRO A 282 9.20 15.36 -13.85
N LEU A 283 10.25 14.55 -14.08
CA LEU A 283 11.64 15.00 -13.98
C LEU A 283 12.16 15.51 -15.33
N CYS A 284 12.02 14.74 -16.40
CA CYS A 284 12.57 15.08 -17.73
C CYS A 284 11.51 15.38 -18.80
N ALA A 285 10.22 15.34 -18.46
CA ALA A 285 9.09 15.54 -19.37
C ALA A 285 8.99 14.51 -20.53
N ALA A 286 9.77 13.43 -20.51
CA ALA A 286 9.68 12.37 -21.51
C ALA A 286 8.40 11.53 -21.35
N HIS A 287 7.88 10.99 -22.45
CA HIS A 287 6.75 10.06 -22.43
C HIS A 287 7.22 8.64 -22.06
N ILE A 288 6.43 7.97 -21.22
CA ILE A 288 6.64 6.60 -20.79
C ILE A 288 5.43 5.81 -21.25
N SER A 289 5.64 4.85 -22.14
CA SER A 289 4.56 4.04 -22.72
C SER A 289 4.96 2.57 -22.78
N PRO A 290 4.08 1.64 -22.36
CA PRO A 290 2.87 1.88 -21.57
C PRO A 290 3.17 2.45 -20.17
N ASP A 291 2.18 3.09 -19.54
CA ASP A 291 2.27 3.54 -18.14
C ASP A 291 2.18 2.35 -17.16
N ASN A 292 3.31 1.65 -16.97
CA ASN A 292 3.40 0.54 -16.02
C ASN A 292 4.74 0.58 -15.24
N ASP A 293 4.82 -0.18 -14.15
CA ASP A 293 5.98 -0.19 -13.27
C ASP A 293 7.30 -0.55 -13.98
N GLU A 294 7.27 -1.46 -14.95
CA GLU A 294 8.48 -1.90 -15.66
C GLU A 294 9.05 -0.79 -16.55
N GLN A 295 8.19 -0.09 -17.30
CA GLN A 295 8.63 1.00 -18.18
C GLN A 295 9.14 2.19 -17.39
N TRP A 296 8.51 2.49 -16.25
CA TRP A 296 8.99 3.54 -15.36
C TRP A 296 10.29 3.17 -14.68
N ARG A 297 10.44 1.93 -14.22
CA ARG A 297 11.69 1.43 -13.66
C ARG A 297 12.80 1.56 -14.68
N ARG A 298 12.63 1.01 -15.88
CA ARG A 298 13.59 1.12 -16.99
C ARG A 298 13.92 2.57 -17.33
N HIS A 299 12.90 3.43 -17.40
CA HIS A 299 13.10 4.85 -17.67
C HIS A 299 13.96 5.50 -16.59
N LEU A 300 13.59 5.36 -15.31
CA LEU A 300 14.24 6.05 -14.20
C LEU A 300 15.63 5.51 -13.87
N THR A 301 15.90 4.24 -14.13
CA THR A 301 17.22 3.63 -13.89
C THR A 301 18.16 3.80 -15.07
N VAL A 302 17.67 3.75 -16.32
CA VAL A 302 18.54 3.70 -17.51
C VAL A 302 18.44 4.95 -18.38
N GLN A 303 17.27 5.56 -18.56
CA GLN A 303 17.02 6.53 -19.63
C GLN A 303 16.84 7.99 -19.17
N CYS A 304 16.39 8.20 -17.93
CA CYS A 304 16.03 9.52 -17.41
C CYS A 304 17.28 10.34 -17.10
N LYS A 305 17.58 11.33 -17.96
CA LYS A 305 18.73 12.24 -17.81
C LYS A 305 18.61 13.15 -16.58
N GLU A 306 17.39 13.59 -16.28
CA GLU A 306 17.08 14.49 -15.16
C GLU A 306 16.77 13.75 -13.85
N ASN A 307 17.10 12.45 -13.74
CA ASN A 307 16.93 11.73 -12.48
C ASN A 307 18.20 11.87 -11.63
N PRO A 308 18.20 12.67 -10.55
CA PRO A 308 19.40 12.90 -9.72
C PRO A 308 19.85 11.64 -8.97
N ARG A 309 18.96 10.65 -8.83
CA ARG A 309 19.25 9.37 -8.17
C ARG A 309 19.55 8.24 -9.15
N ARG A 310 19.68 8.55 -10.44
CA ARG A 310 20.11 7.58 -11.44
C ARG A 310 21.56 7.22 -11.14
N ARG A 311 21.80 6.00 -10.66
CA ARG A 311 23.14 5.41 -10.69
C ARG A 311 23.55 5.38 -12.15
N THR A 312 24.49 6.22 -12.55
CA THR A 312 25.11 6.03 -13.85
C THR A 312 25.70 4.63 -13.80
N SER A 313 25.31 3.78 -14.75
CA SER A 313 25.86 2.42 -14.91
C SER A 313 27.39 2.41 -15.18
N TYR A 314 28.04 3.57 -15.06
CA TYR A 314 29.46 3.81 -15.17
C TYR A 314 30.20 3.65 -13.82
N GLU A 315 29.57 3.98 -12.69
CA GLU A 315 30.23 3.90 -11.37
C GLU A 315 30.26 2.47 -10.79
N ALA A 316 29.31 1.61 -11.19
CA ALA A 316 29.29 0.22 -10.74
C ALA A 316 30.37 -0.65 -11.39
N LYS A 317 30.92 -0.26 -12.56
CA LYS A 317 31.97 -1.03 -13.25
C LYS A 317 33.39 -0.61 -12.86
N ARG A 318 33.60 0.62 -12.36
CA ARG A 318 34.92 1.08 -11.89
C ARG A 318 35.39 0.38 -10.62
N ASN A 319 34.48 -0.09 -9.78
CA ASN A 319 34.82 -0.82 -8.55
C ASN A 319 34.96 -2.34 -8.73
N THR A 320 34.86 -2.86 -9.96
CA THR A 320 34.98 -4.31 -10.23
C THR A 320 36.06 -4.65 -11.27
N SER A 321 36.89 -3.68 -11.67
CA SER A 321 37.99 -3.91 -12.60
C SER A 321 39.28 -3.20 -12.16
N GLU A 322 39.86 -3.68 -11.06
CA GLU A 322 41.31 -3.66 -10.89
C GLU A 322 41.76 -5.06 -10.45
N PRO A 323 42.28 -5.88 -11.37
CA PRO A 323 43.24 -6.92 -11.05
C PRO A 323 44.61 -6.43 -11.50
N LEU A 324 45.47 -6.04 -10.56
CA LEU A 324 46.90 -5.89 -10.82
C LEU A 324 47.67 -6.81 -9.87
N SER A 325 47.79 -8.05 -10.32
CA SER A 325 48.91 -8.92 -9.97
C SER A 325 50.04 -8.65 -10.96
N ARG A 326 51.21 -8.24 -10.44
CA ARG A 326 52.61 -8.45 -10.91
C ARG A 326 53.47 -7.52 -10.04
N GLY A 327 54.45 -7.95 -9.27
CA GLY A 327 55.39 -9.05 -9.49
C GLY A 327 56.72 -8.50 -9.98
N SER A 328 57.69 -8.42 -9.05
CA SER A 328 59.16 -8.49 -9.23
C SER A 328 60.00 -7.23 -9.46
N SER A 329 60.91 -7.05 -8.49
CA SER A 329 62.36 -6.77 -8.61
C SER A 329 62.84 -5.40 -9.11
N MET A 330 63.42 -4.64 -8.18
CA MET A 330 64.87 -4.37 -8.11
C MET A 330 65.28 -4.12 -6.66
#